data_AF-A0A443SB60-F1
#
_entry.id   AF-A0A443SB60-F1
#
_cell.length_a   1.000
_cell.length_b   1.000
_cell.length_c   1.000
_cell.angle_alpha   90.00
_cell.angle_beta   90.00
_cell.angle_gamma   90.00
#
_symmetry.space_group_name_H-M   'P 1'
#
loop_
_entity.id
_entity.type
_entity.pdbx_description
1 polymer ?
#
loop_
_entity_poly.entity_id
_entity_poly.type
_entity_poly.pdbx_seq_one_letter_code
_entity_poly.pdbx_strand_id
1 'polypeptide(L)'
;MDIEKEKGDSLEKEEEVKRVSVIEIFKFASKIDTILICIGLIASFVMGAVFPAMIIFYGKVMNTFVQYEISRLLFISNETLVNATATSNTTAPYVDVFYDEVRECCLAFTGLAACGFVISYIMVLCLSYAAKNQTQRIRLKFFESVLKQDMA
;
A
#
# COMPACT_ATOMS: atom_id res chain seq x y z
N MET A 1 -62.12 18.99 -36.12
CA MET A 1 -61.49 19.02 -34.78
C MET A 1 -60.47 17.90 -34.79
N ASP A 2 -59.33 18.08 -35.45
CA ASP A 2 -58.30 17.03 -35.59
C ASP A 2 -56.91 17.66 -35.70
N ILE A 3 -56.59 18.54 -34.76
CA ILE A 3 -55.24 19.10 -34.57
C ILE A 3 -54.85 18.79 -33.12
N GLU A 4 -54.49 17.54 -32.82
CA GLU A 4 -53.93 17.24 -31.49
C GLU A 4 -53.10 15.95 -31.43
N LYS A 5 -52.50 15.52 -32.55
CA LYS A 5 -51.63 14.33 -32.57
C LYS A 5 -50.21 14.58 -33.10
N GLU A 6 -49.71 15.80 -32.97
CA GLU A 6 -48.36 16.16 -33.41
C GLU A 6 -47.59 16.97 -32.34
N LYS A 7 -47.68 16.54 -31.08
CA LYS A 7 -46.92 17.18 -29.99
C LYS A 7 -46.63 16.21 -28.86
N GLY A 8 -45.71 15.27 -29.10
CA GLY A 8 -45.36 14.28 -28.08
C GLY A 8 -44.05 13.53 -28.30
N ASP A 9 -43.15 14.00 -29.17
CA ASP A 9 -41.84 13.36 -29.39
C ASP A 9 -40.67 14.35 -29.22
N SER A 10 -40.79 15.21 -28.22
CA SER A 10 -39.71 16.10 -27.75
C SER A 10 -39.46 15.87 -26.27
N LEU A 11 -39.40 14.60 -25.86
CA LEU A 11 -38.80 14.20 -24.59
C LEU A 11 -37.31 13.93 -24.86
N GLU A 12 -36.55 15.02 -24.80
CA GLU A 12 -35.19 15.10 -24.26
C GLU A 12 -34.46 13.73 -24.16
N LYS A 13 -33.79 13.35 -25.26
CA LYS A 13 -32.70 12.35 -25.17
C LYS A 13 -31.60 12.98 -24.34
N GLU A 14 -31.64 12.74 -23.04
CA GLU A 14 -30.49 12.87 -22.16
C GLU A 14 -29.34 12.13 -22.86
N GLU A 15 -28.34 12.85 -23.37
CA GLU A 15 -27.16 12.25 -23.97
C GLU A 15 -26.55 11.33 -22.91
N GLU A 16 -26.80 10.02 -23.01
CA GLU A 16 -26.10 9.03 -22.21
C GLU A 16 -24.61 9.26 -22.47
N VAL A 17 -23.93 9.88 -21.50
CA VAL A 17 -22.50 10.13 -21.55
C VAL A 17 -21.84 8.79 -21.78
N LYS A 18 -21.47 8.52 -23.05
CA LYS A 18 -20.99 7.22 -23.49
C LYS A 18 -19.71 6.93 -22.72
N ARG A 19 -19.83 6.10 -21.67
CA ARG A 19 -18.73 5.81 -20.76
C ARG A 19 -17.69 5.03 -21.54
N VAL A 20 -16.52 5.64 -21.69
CA VAL A 20 -15.36 4.99 -22.30
C VAL A 20 -14.84 3.93 -21.32
N SER A 21 -14.54 2.74 -21.83
CA SER A 21 -13.97 1.67 -21.02
C SER A 21 -12.59 2.08 -20.50
N VAL A 22 -12.26 1.75 -19.25
CA VAL A 22 -10.95 2.04 -18.64
C VAL A 22 -9.80 1.47 -19.49
N ILE A 23 -10.02 0.32 -20.12
CA ILE A 23 -9.03 -0.32 -21.01
C ILE A 23 -8.80 0.52 -22.27
N GLU A 24 -9.83 1.21 -22.74
CA GLU A 24 -9.74 2.05 -23.92
C GLU A 24 -8.91 3.32 -23.66
N ILE A 25 -8.83 3.78 -22.41
CA ILE A 25 -7.93 4.86 -21.99
C ILE A 25 -6.46 4.42 -22.10
N PHE A 26 -6.16 3.17 -21.73
CA PHE A 26 -4.81 2.60 -21.84
C PHE A 26 -4.36 2.32 -23.28
N LYS A 27 -5.25 2.38 -24.29
CA LYS A 27 -4.86 2.20 -25.71
C LYS A 27 -3.84 3.22 -26.21
N PHE A 28 -3.72 4.36 -25.51
CA PHE A 28 -2.76 5.42 -25.83
C PHE A 28 -1.39 5.23 -25.15
N ALA A 29 -1.23 4.21 -24.31
CA ALA A 29 0.04 3.87 -23.67
C ALA A 29 1.05 3.32 -24.70
N SER A 30 2.30 3.77 -24.63
CA SER A 30 3.39 3.14 -25.38
C SER A 30 3.76 1.79 -24.78
N LYS A 31 4.45 0.91 -25.53
CA LYS A 31 4.99 -0.36 -25.03
C LYS A 31 5.84 -0.18 -23.77
N ILE A 32 6.59 0.92 -23.70
CA ILE A 32 7.40 1.30 -22.54
C ILE A 32 6.49 1.67 -21.35
N ASP A 33 5.46 2.48 -21.57
CA ASP A 33 4.52 2.88 -20.51
C ASP A 33 3.75 1.67 -19.95
N THR A 34 3.40 0.69 -20.79
CA THR A 34 2.78 -0.57 -20.36
C THR A 34 3.69 -1.37 -19.43
N ILE A 35 4.99 -1.48 -19.75
CA ILE A 35 5.97 -2.17 -18.89
C ILE A 35 6.10 -1.44 -17.55
N LEU A 36 6.19 -0.11 -17.57
CA LEU A 36 6.25 0.69 -16.35
C LEU A 36 5.01 0.48 -15.47
N ILE A 37 3.81 0.47 -16.05
CA ILE A 37 2.58 0.19 -15.31
C ILE A 37 2.61 -1.22 -14.70
N CYS A 38 3.06 -2.24 -15.42
CA CYS A 38 3.19 -3.59 -14.87
C CYS A 38 4.15 -3.64 -13.67
N ILE A 39 5.31 -2.99 -13.76
CA ILE A 39 6.28 -2.92 -12.65
C ILE A 39 5.67 -2.18 -11.45
N GLY A 40 5.01 -1.04 -11.69
CA GLY A 40 4.31 -0.28 -10.65
C GLY A 40 3.21 -1.07 -9.97
N LEU A 41 2.46 -1.89 -10.72
CA LEU A 41 1.41 -2.76 -10.17
C LEU A 41 2.00 -3.86 -9.28
N ILE A 42 3.07 -4.52 -9.72
CA ILE A 42 3.76 -5.53 -8.90
C ILE A 42 4.29 -4.91 -7.61
N ALA A 43 4.92 -3.74 -7.69
CA ALA A 43 5.40 -3.01 -6.52
C ALA A 43 4.25 -2.61 -5.57
N SER A 44 3.08 -2.25 -6.12
CA SER A 44 1.87 -1.92 -5.34
C SER A 44 1.34 -3.13 -4.56
N PHE A 45 1.31 -4.32 -5.17
CA PHE A 45 0.95 -5.54 -4.45
C PHE A 45 1.89 -5.83 -3.28
N VAL A 46 3.20 -5.68 -3.49
CA VAL A 46 4.19 -5.87 -2.42
C VAL A 46 4.00 -4.84 -1.31
N MET A 47 3.81 -3.56 -1.66
CA MET A 47 3.58 -2.49 -0.69
C MET A 47 2.27 -2.69 0.10
N GLY A 48 1.22 -3.22 -0.54
CA GLY A 48 -0.04 -3.57 0.13
C GLY A 48 0.14 -4.65 1.21
N ALA A 49 1.06 -5.59 1.01
CA ALA A 49 1.37 -6.65 1.98
C ALA A 49 2.25 -6.16 3.16
N VAL A 50 2.87 -4.97 3.06
CA VAL A 50 3.72 -4.42 4.13
C VAL A 50 2.91 -4.15 5.41
N PHE A 51 1.67 -3.66 5.31
CA PHE A 51 0.84 -3.39 6.48
C PHE A 51 0.52 -4.65 7.31
N PRO A 52 -0.01 -5.74 6.71
CA PRO A 52 -0.16 -7.02 7.41
C PRO A 52 1.15 -7.56 7.99
N ALA A 53 2.26 -7.46 7.24
CA ALA A 53 3.56 -7.91 7.71
C ALA A 53 4.01 -7.16 8.97
N MET A 54 3.85 -5.82 9.00
CA MET A 54 4.14 -4.99 10.16
C MET A 54 3.35 -5.42 11.40
N ILE A 55 2.06 -5.77 11.23
CA ILE A 55 1.21 -6.24 12.33
C ILE A 55 1.72 -7.57 12.91
N ILE A 56 2.20 -8.49 12.07
CA ILE A 56 2.76 -9.78 12.52
C ILE A 56 4.02 -9.57 13.36
N PHE A 57 4.95 -8.72 12.89
CA PHE A 57 6.16 -8.40 13.67
C PHE A 57 5.82 -7.72 14.99
N TYR A 58 4.82 -6.84 15.01
CA TYR A 58 4.38 -6.18 16.23
C TYR A 58 3.83 -7.19 17.23
N GLY A 59 3.05 -8.18 16.76
CA GLY A 59 2.57 -9.28 17.59
C GLY A 59 3.69 -10.10 18.24
N LYS A 60 4.79 -10.36 17.51
CA LYS A 60 5.95 -11.07 18.06
C LYS A 60 6.61 -10.29 19.20
N VAL A 61 6.83 -8.99 19.00
CA VAL A 61 7.39 -8.09 20.02
C VAL A 61 6.49 -8.07 21.27
N MET A 62 5.18 -7.93 21.09
CA MET A 62 4.22 -7.97 22.21
C MET A 62 4.26 -9.31 22.95
N ASN A 63 4.36 -10.43 22.24
CA ASN A 63 4.49 -11.75 22.86
C ASN A 63 5.78 -11.87 23.69
N THR A 64 6.92 -11.37 23.20
CA THR A 64 8.19 -11.36 23.96
C THR A 64 8.06 -10.53 25.25
N PHE A 65 7.37 -9.38 25.22
CA PHE A 65 7.08 -8.61 26.44
C PHE A 65 6.25 -9.40 27.45
N VAL A 66 5.18 -10.06 27.00
CA VAL A 66 4.32 -10.87 27.88
C VAL A 66 5.10 -12.05 28.48
N GLN A 67 5.92 -12.74 27.70
CA GLN A 67 6.72 -13.88 28.17
C GLN A 67 7.78 -13.45 29.19
N TYR A 68 8.40 -12.29 28.98
CA TYR A 68 9.35 -11.70 29.94
C TYR A 68 8.66 -11.40 31.28
N GLU A 69 7.45 -10.83 31.25
CA GLU A 69 6.70 -10.53 32.47
C GLU A 69 6.24 -11.79 33.21
N ILE A 70 5.69 -12.78 32.49
CA ILE A 70 5.28 -14.07 33.08
C ILE A 70 6.48 -14.77 33.72
N SER A 71 7.62 -14.84 33.03
CA SER A 71 8.83 -15.50 33.52
C SER A 71 9.36 -14.81 34.79
N ARG A 72 9.34 -13.48 34.81
CA ARG A 72 9.71 -12.67 35.98
C ARG A 72 8.76 -12.91 37.16
N LEU A 73 7.45 -12.95 36.93
CA LEU A 73 6.46 -13.18 37.98
C LEU A 73 6.53 -14.60 38.55
N LEU A 74 6.71 -15.62 37.70
CA LEU A 74 6.88 -17.01 38.14
C LEU A 74 8.13 -17.18 39.00
N PHE A 75 9.25 -16.53 38.63
CA PHE A 75 10.48 -16.54 39.42
C PHE A 75 10.26 -15.97 40.83
N ILE A 76 9.53 -14.86 40.97
CA ILE A 76 9.23 -14.23 42.27
C ILE A 76 8.26 -15.10 43.11
N SER A 77 7.33 -15.80 42.48
CA SER A 77 6.34 -16.63 43.21
C SER A 77 6.97 -17.85 43.91
N ASN A 78 8.12 -18.33 43.42
CA ASN A 78 8.84 -19.48 43.99
C ASN A 78 9.83 -19.06 45.11
N GLU A 79 10.00 -17.76 45.35
CA GLU A 79 10.95 -17.15 46.30
C GLU A 79 10.37 -16.90 47.70
N THR A 80 9.18 -17.42 48.04
CA THR A 80 8.70 -17.34 49.44
C THR A 80 9.49 -18.25 50.41
N LEU A 81 10.47 -19.01 49.91
CA LEU A 81 11.25 -19.99 50.69
C LEU A 81 12.78 -19.86 50.56
N VAL A 82 13.33 -18.90 49.81
CA VAL A 82 14.79 -18.81 49.63
C VAL A 82 15.34 -17.54 50.27
N ASN A 83 16.01 -17.79 51.39
CA ASN A 83 16.73 -16.83 52.22
C ASN A 83 17.74 -15.98 51.41
N ALA A 84 17.35 -14.77 51.04
CA ALA A 84 18.08 -13.49 50.96
C ALA A 84 19.64 -13.43 50.85
N THR A 85 20.32 -14.43 50.28
CA THR A 85 21.80 -14.48 50.22
C THR A 85 22.39 -14.95 48.89
N ALA A 86 21.60 -14.96 47.81
CA ALA A 86 22.12 -15.10 46.45
C ALA A 86 22.11 -13.75 45.71
N THR A 87 22.81 -12.76 46.26
CA THR A 87 23.28 -11.61 45.47
C THR A 87 24.40 -12.11 44.56
N SER A 88 24.05 -12.58 43.36
CA SER A 88 24.82 -12.47 42.11
C SER A 88 24.41 -13.56 41.10
N ASN A 89 24.10 -13.13 39.87
CA ASN A 89 24.27 -13.88 38.61
C ASN A 89 23.15 -14.79 38.04
N THR A 90 21.89 -14.75 38.50
CA THR A 90 20.79 -15.52 37.84
C THR A 90 19.72 -14.67 37.17
N THR A 91 19.70 -13.35 37.38
CA THR A 91 18.84 -12.41 36.62
C THR A 91 19.42 -12.05 35.25
N ALA A 92 20.75 -12.06 35.10
CA ALA A 92 21.46 -11.78 33.85
C ALA A 92 20.97 -12.61 32.63
N PRO A 93 20.77 -13.93 32.70
CA PRO A 93 20.39 -14.71 31.51
C PRO A 93 18.99 -14.38 30.98
N TYR A 94 18.05 -13.91 31.81
CA TYR A 94 16.68 -13.60 31.36
C TYR A 94 16.55 -12.24 30.68
N VAL A 95 17.27 -11.23 31.18
CA VAL A 95 17.32 -9.92 30.52
C VAL A 95 18.07 -10.00 29.20
N ASP A 96 19.16 -10.76 29.13
CA ASP A 96 19.97 -10.87 27.92
C ASP A 96 19.19 -11.52 26.76
N VAL A 97 18.43 -12.58 27.02
CA VAL A 97 17.55 -13.24 26.01
C VAL A 97 16.46 -12.30 25.50
N PHE A 98 15.87 -11.51 26.40
CA PHE A 98 14.85 -10.52 26.03
C PHE A 98 15.42 -9.42 25.12
N TYR A 99 16.60 -8.88 25.46
CA TYR A 99 17.24 -7.85 24.63
C TYR A 99 17.63 -8.37 23.25
N ASP A 100 18.02 -9.65 23.13
CA ASP A 100 18.38 -10.25 21.85
C ASP A 100 17.15 -10.42 20.93
N GLU A 101 16.03 -10.95 21.45
CA GLU A 101 14.78 -11.08 20.69
C GLU A 101 14.21 -9.73 20.23
N VAL A 102 14.23 -8.73 21.12
CA VAL A 102 13.75 -7.37 20.79
C VAL A 102 14.66 -6.73 19.74
N ARG A 103 15.98 -6.91 19.84
CA ARG A 103 16.94 -6.38 18.87
C ARG A 103 16.73 -6.96 17.49
N GLU A 104 16.52 -8.28 17.38
CA GLU A 104 16.24 -8.93 16.10
C GLU A 104 14.94 -8.39 15.48
N CYS A 105 13.89 -8.23 16.29
CA CYS A 105 12.64 -7.64 15.83
C CYS A 105 12.81 -6.19 15.37
N CYS A 106 13.53 -5.35 16.11
CA CYS A 106 13.80 -3.97 15.75
C CYS A 106 14.60 -3.85 14.44
N LEU A 107 15.57 -4.73 14.22
CA LEU A 107 16.31 -4.82 12.95
C LEU A 107 15.39 -5.21 11.79
N ALA A 108 14.51 -6.20 11.99
CA ALA A 108 13.53 -6.61 10.99
C ALA A 108 12.55 -5.46 10.63
N PHE A 109 12.06 -4.72 11.62
CA PHE A 109 11.20 -3.54 11.42
C PHE A 109 11.90 -2.44 10.61
N THR A 110 13.15 -2.14 10.95
CA THR A 110 13.96 -1.14 10.25
C THR A 110 14.21 -1.55 8.80
N GLY A 111 14.54 -2.84 8.57
CA GLY A 111 14.72 -3.40 7.23
C GLY A 111 13.45 -3.32 6.40
N LEU A 112 12.31 -3.72 6.96
CA LEU A 112 11.02 -3.65 6.27
C LEU A 112 10.62 -2.21 5.92
N ALA A 113 10.88 -1.25 6.82
CA ALA A 113 10.63 0.16 6.56
C ALA A 113 11.53 0.73 5.45
N ALA A 114 12.83 0.41 5.47
CA ALA A 114 13.77 0.84 4.43
C ALA A 114 13.42 0.25 3.05
N CYS A 115 13.14 -1.06 2.99
CA CYS A 115 12.68 -1.71 1.77
C CYS A 115 11.35 -1.12 1.29
N GLY A 116 10.38 -0.94 2.19
CA GLY A 116 9.09 -0.33 1.89
C GLY A 116 9.21 1.08 1.34
N PHE A 117 10.11 1.90 1.89
CA PHE A 117 10.39 3.25 1.39
C PHE A 117 10.90 3.23 -0.06
N VAL A 118 11.90 2.39 -0.35
CA VAL A 118 12.47 2.26 -1.70
C VAL A 118 11.42 1.74 -2.69
N ILE A 119 10.66 0.70 -2.32
CA ILE A 119 9.61 0.13 -3.17
C ILE A 119 8.50 1.15 -3.43
N SER A 120 8.06 1.87 -2.40
CA SER A 120 7.04 2.92 -2.52
C SER A 120 7.51 4.05 -3.43
N TYR A 121 8.77 4.48 -3.30
CA TYR A 121 9.35 5.49 -4.18
C TYR A 121 9.36 5.04 -5.64
N ILE A 122 9.83 3.82 -5.92
CA ILE A 122 9.83 3.25 -7.27
C ILE A 122 8.41 3.13 -7.82
N MET A 123 7.45 2.64 -7.03
CA MET A 123 6.05 2.51 -7.40
C MET A 123 5.46 3.86 -7.82
N VAL A 124 5.58 4.89 -6.98
CA VAL A 124 5.01 6.22 -7.24
C VAL A 124 5.67 6.86 -8.45
N LEU A 125 7.00 6.76 -8.58
CA LEU A 125 7.70 7.27 -9.75
C LEU A 125 7.25 6.59 -11.04
N CYS A 126 7.13 5.27 -11.03
CA CYS A 126 6.80 4.48 -12.21
C CYS A 126 5.39 4.81 -12.72
N LEU A 127 4.41 4.83 -11.82
CA LEU A 127 3.02 5.18 -12.15
C LEU A 127 2.87 6.64 -12.57
N SER A 128 3.55 7.57 -11.88
CA SER A 128 3.49 9.00 -12.20
C SER A 128 4.15 9.33 -13.54
N TYR A 129 5.27 8.67 -13.86
CA TYR A 129 5.94 8.83 -15.15
C TYR A 129 5.10 8.30 -16.30
N ALA A 130 4.51 7.10 -16.15
CA ALA A 130 3.60 6.54 -17.14
C ALA A 130 2.35 7.43 -17.34
N ALA A 131 1.76 7.95 -16.26
CA ALA A 131 0.61 8.84 -16.32
C ALA A 131 0.93 10.17 -17.05
N LYS A 132 2.12 10.74 -16.81
CA LYS A 132 2.59 11.94 -17.49
C LYS A 132 2.69 11.73 -19.00
N ASN A 133 3.34 10.65 -19.43
CA ASN A 133 3.51 10.34 -20.86
C ASN A 133 2.15 10.12 -21.55
N GLN A 134 1.25 9.38 -20.91
CA GLN A 134 -0.10 9.13 -21.44
C GLN A 134 -0.91 10.42 -21.57
N THR A 135 -0.89 11.26 -20.52
CA THR A 135 -1.58 12.55 -20.51
C THR A 135 -1.09 13.46 -21.63
N GLN A 136 0.22 13.51 -21.87
CA GLN A 136 0.80 14.31 -22.94
C GLN A 136 0.36 13.82 -24.33
N ARG A 137 0.38 12.50 -24.57
CA ARG A 137 -0.09 11.91 -25.84
C ARG A 137 -1.57 12.21 -26.08
N ILE A 138 -2.41 12.07 -25.06
CA ILE A 138 -3.84 12.35 -25.15
C ILE A 138 -4.07 13.84 -25.47
N ARG A 139 -3.38 14.76 -24.77
CA ARG A 139 -3.50 16.21 -25.02
C ARG A 139 -3.08 16.61 -26.43
N LEU A 140 -2.01 16.02 -26.97
CA LEU A 140 -1.56 16.32 -28.33
C LEU A 140 -2.56 15.80 -29.38
N LYS A 141 -3.07 14.58 -29.22
CA LYS A 141 -4.08 14.02 -30.12
C LYS A 141 -5.39 14.81 -30.07
N PHE A 142 -5.81 15.22 -28.87
CA PHE A 142 -6.97 16.07 -28.70
C PHE A 142 -6.79 17.42 -29.42
N PHE A 143 -5.65 18.08 -29.22
CA PHE A 143 -5.35 19.35 -29.88
C PHE A 143 -5.31 19.22 -31.41
N GLU A 144 -4.71 18.15 -31.93
CA GLU A 144 -4.69 17.85 -33.37
C GLU A 144 -6.11 17.64 -33.92
N SER A 145 -6.97 16.92 -33.19
CA SER A 145 -8.37 16.73 -33.59
C SER A 145 -9.17 18.04 -33.59
N VAL A 146 -8.95 18.92 -32.59
CA VAL A 146 -9.61 20.23 -32.50
C VAL A 146 -9.20 21.14 -33.65
N LEU A 147 -7.91 21.18 -34.02
CA LEU A 147 -7.44 22.01 -35.13
C LEU A 147 -7.97 21.58 -36.51
N LYS A 148 -8.35 20.31 -36.66
CA LYS A 148 -8.88 19.75 -37.92
C LYS A 148 -10.41 19.81 -38.01
N GLN A 149 -11.08 20.31 -36.97
CA GLN A 149 -12.53 20.42 -36.97
C GLN A 149 -12.92 21.68 -37.73
N ASP A 150 -13.61 21.52 -38.86
CA ASP A 150 -14.15 22.66 -39.62
C ASP A 150 -15.04 23.51 -38.70
N MET A 151 -14.90 24.83 -38.78
CA MET A 151 -15.85 25.75 -38.14
C MET A 151 -17.18 25.65 -38.88
N ALA A 152 -18.15 24.97 -38.27
CA ALA A 152 -19.54 24.95 -38.71
C ALA A 152 -20.23 26.30 -38.48
#